data_AF-A0A7C4H577-F1
#
_entry.id   AF-A0A7C4H577-F1
#
_cell.length_a   1.000
_cell.length_b   1.000
_cell.length_c   1.000
_cell.angle_alpha   90.00
_cell.angle_beta   90.00
_cell.angle_gamma   90.00
#
_symmetry.space_group_name_H-M   'P 1'
#
loop_
_entity.id
_entity.type
_entity.pdbx_description
1 polymer ?
#
loop_
_entity_poly.entity_id
_entity_poly.type
_entity_poly.pdbx_seq_one_letter_code
_entity_poly.pdbx_strand_id
1 'polypeptide(L)' 'MSEKYITINFSLVLGAFIQRLNRFMALVEVNGEKYYAHLPNSGRLKTVLYSNVPVYLKVCRKPYRKSNCTIFKLFG' A
#
# COMPACT_ATOMS: atom_id res chain seq x y z
N MET A 1 -13.15 1.44 28.69
CA MET A 1 -12.62 1.17 27.33
C MET A 1 -11.16 0.77 27.50
N SER A 2 -10.75 -0.45 27.15
CA SER A 2 -9.31 -0.78 27.15
C SER A 2 -8.71 -0.35 25.81
N GLU A 3 -7.63 0.42 25.87
CA GLU A 3 -6.83 0.71 24.67
C GLU A 3 -6.18 -0.59 24.19
N LYS A 4 -6.35 -0.90 22.90
CA LYS A 4 -5.68 -2.02 22.24
C LYS A 4 -4.56 -1.45 21.38
N TYR A 5 -3.32 -1.79 21.72
CA TYR A 5 -2.15 -1.41 20.93
C TYR A 5 -1.82 -2.50 19.90
N ILE A 6 -1.34 -2.08 18.72
CA ILE A 6 -0.77 -2.97 17.70
C ILE A 6 0.72 -2.60 17.57
N THR A 7 1.61 -3.56 17.83
CA THR A 7 3.05 -3.39 17.62
C THR A 7 3.42 -3.85 16.22
N ILE A 8 4.12 -3.00 15.47
CA ILE A 8 4.55 -3.27 14.10
C ILE A 8 6.08 -3.27 14.06
N ASN A 9 6.70 -4.39 13.70
CA ASN A 9 8.17 -4.54 13.65
C ASN A 9 8.77 -4.13 12.29
N PHE A 10 8.11 -3.24 11.54
CA PHE A 10 8.60 -2.76 10.24
C PHE A 10 8.21 -1.31 10.00
N SER A 11 9.04 -0.61 9.23
CA SER A 11 8.78 0.78 8.86
C SER A 11 7.67 0.89 7.82
N LEU A 12 6.81 1.90 8.02
CA LEU A 12 5.82 2.34 7.06
C LEU A 12 6.28 3.63 6.40
N VAL A 13 5.94 3.78 5.13
CA VAL A 13 6.15 5.01 4.36
C VAL A 13 4.80 5.50 3.85
N LEU A 14 4.55 6.80 3.96
CA LEU A 14 3.37 7.42 3.41
C LEU A 14 3.56 7.66 1.91
N GLY A 15 2.53 7.40 1.12
CA GLY A 15 2.49 7.71 -0.31
C GLY A 15 1.06 8.01 -0.78
N ALA A 16 0.91 8.17 -2.09
CA ALA A 16 -0.38 8.36 -2.73
C ALA A 16 -0.71 7.16 -3.64
N PHE A 17 -1.95 6.66 -3.55
CA PHE A 17 -2.47 5.70 -4.50
C PHE A 17 -2.73 6.39 -5.84
N ILE A 18 -2.14 5.90 -6.93
CA ILE A 18 -2.41 6.45 -8.26
C ILE A 18 -3.52 5.64 -8.93
N GLN A 19 -3.28 4.34 -9.16
CA GLN A 19 -4.23 3.48 -9.86
C GLN A 19 -4.01 1.99 -9.57
N ARG A 20 -5.06 1.20 -9.76
CA ARG A 20 -4.98 -0.26 -9.74
C ARG A 20 -4.55 -0.76 -11.12
N LEU A 21 -3.48 -1.53 -11.19
CA LEU A 21 -3.03 -2.14 -12.45
C LEU A 21 -3.70 -3.50 -12.68
N ASN A 22 -3.83 -4.30 -11.63
CA ASN A 22 -4.54 -5.57 -11.65
C ASN A 22 -4.98 -6.00 -10.24
N ARG A 23 -5.49 -7.22 -10.08
CA ARG A 23 -6.01 -7.66 -8.78
C ARG A 23 -4.95 -7.74 -7.67
N PHE A 24 -3.67 -7.79 -8.01
CA PHE A 24 -2.52 -7.94 -7.10
C PHE A 24 -1.54 -6.78 -7.09
N MET A 25 -1.74 -5.75 -7.93
CA MET A 25 -0.76 -4.69 -8.15
C MET A 25 -1.41 -3.32 -8.34
N ALA A 26 -0.77 -2.30 -7.78
CA ALA A 26 -1.12 -0.91 -7.93
C ALA A 26 0.13 -0.06 -8.24
N LEU A 27 -0.10 1.09 -8.84
CA LEU A 27 0.89 2.15 -8.98
C LEU A 27 0.69 3.15 -7.85
N VAL A 28 1.76 3.53 -7.17
CA VAL A 28 1.76 4.49 -6.06
C VAL A 28 2.85 5.53 -6.26
N GLU A 29 2.68 6.71 -5.67
CA GLU A 29 3.70 7.77 -5.62
C GLU A 29 4.28 7.88 -4.21
N VAL A 30 5.60 7.99 -4.12
CA VAL A 30 6.33 8.26 -2.87
C VAL A 30 7.43 9.27 -3.20
N ASN A 31 7.45 10.41 -2.50
CA ASN A 31 8.44 11.48 -2.73
C ASN A 31 8.55 11.93 -4.20
N GLY A 32 7.43 11.96 -4.94
CA GLY A 32 7.39 12.33 -6.36
C GLY A 32 7.81 11.23 -7.34
N GLU A 33 8.21 10.06 -6.87
CA GLU A 33 8.57 8.91 -7.70
C GLU A 33 7.50 7.82 -7.69
N LYS A 34 7.33 7.15 -8.84
CA LYS A 34 6.30 6.11 -9.02
C LYS A 34 6.85 4.72 -8.75
N TYR A 35 6.11 3.94 -7.97
CA TYR A 35 6.50 2.60 -7.57
C TYR A 35 5.39 1.58 -7.82
N TYR A 36 5.78 0.35 -8.15
CA TYR A 36 4.86 -0.78 -8.15
C TYR A 36 4.67 -1.31 -6.72
N ALA A 37 3.43 -1.30 -6.26
CA ALA A 37 3.05 -1.81 -4.96
C ALA A 37 2.25 -3.11 -5.12
N HIS A 38 2.59 -4.12 -4.31
CA HIS A 38 1.71 -5.27 -4.15
C HIS A 38 0.45 -4.84 -3.40
N LEU A 39 -0.70 -5.26 -3.91
CA LEU A 39 -2.01 -5.04 -3.30
C LEU A 39 -2.46 -6.37 -2.64
N PRO A 40 -2.23 -6.58 -1.34
CA PRO A 40 -2.51 -7.83 -0.65
C PRO A 40 -3.99 -7.89 -0.26
N ASN A 41 -4.89 -8.07 -1.23
CA ASN A 41 -6.31 -8.27 -0.94
C ASN A 41 -6.86 -9.46 -1.72
N SER A 42 -7.42 -10.44 -1.00
CA SER A 42 -8.01 -11.67 -1.55
C SER A 42 -9.48 -11.52 -1.98
N GLY A 43 -10.14 -10.38 -1.75
CA GLY A 43 -11.54 -10.20 -2.17
C GLY A 43 -12.13 -8.82 -1.91
N ARG A 44 -13.01 -8.39 -2.84
CA ARG A 44 -13.97 -7.26 -2.78
C ARG A 44 -13.57 -6.08 -1.88
N LEU A 45 -12.57 -5.31 -2.33
CA LEU A 45 -12.54 -3.87 -2.03
C LEU A 45 -13.82 -3.26 -2.64
N LYS A 46 -14.91 -3.25 -1.87
CA LYS A 46 -16.13 -2.48 -2.18
C LYS A 46 -15.85 -0.97 -2.08
N THR A 47 -14.74 -0.59 -1.46
CA THR A 47 -14.18 0.75 -1.52
C THR A 47 -13.51 0.94 -2.88
N VAL A 48 -14.14 1.75 -3.72
CA VAL A 48 -13.57 2.25 -4.96
C VAL A 48 -12.16 2.76 -4.68
N LEU A 49 -11.19 2.24 -5.43
CA LEU A 49 -9.81 2.69 -5.40
C LEU A 49 -9.74 4.04 -6.10
N TYR A 50 -10.15 5.10 -5.40
CA TYR A 50 -10.03 6.46 -5.90
C TYR A 50 -8.55 6.82 -6.02
N SER A 51 -8.19 7.40 -7.16
CA SER A 51 -6.87 8.00 -7.35
C SER A 51 -6.64 9.11 -6.31
N ASN A 52 -5.38 9.34 -5.95
CA ASN A 52 -4.91 10.35 -5.01
C ASN A 52 -5.32 10.16 -3.54
N VAL A 53 -5.65 8.92 -3.16
CA VAL A 53 -5.89 8.56 -1.76
C VAL A 53 -4.54 8.33 -1.02
N PRO A 54 -4.34 8.87 0.19
CA PRO A 54 -3.18 8.54 1.01
C PRO A 54 -3.10 7.06 1.34
N VAL A 55 -1.89 6.49 1.31
CA VAL A 55 -1.64 5.08 1.60
C VAL A 55 -0.41 4.89 2.49
N TYR A 56 -0.50 3.93 3.41
CA TYR A 56 0.69 3.43 4.09
C TYR A 56 1.25 2.22 3.36
N LEU A 57 2.53 2.29 3.04
CA LEU A 57 3.30 1.27 2.34
C LEU A 57 4.29 0.63 3.29
N LYS A 58 4.31 -0.70 3.31
CA LYS A 58 5.41 -1.47 3.88
C LYS A 58 6.52 -1.60 2.84
N VAL A 59 7.69 -1.05 3.15
CA VAL A 59 8.87 -1.15 2.28
C VAL A 59 9.31 -2.62 2.17
N CYS A 60 9.55 -3.08 0.95
CA CYS A 60 9.99 -4.45 0.68
C CYS A 60 11.38 -4.44 0.04
N ARG A 61 12.45 -4.60 0.83
CA ARG A 61 13.84 -4.70 0.34
C ARG A 61 14.20 -6.12 -0.11
N LYS A 62 13.45 -6.71 -1.04
CA LYS A 62 13.80 -8.04 -1.59
C LYS A 62 14.20 -7.92 -3.06
N PRO A 63 15.45 -8.28 -3.44
CA PRO A 63 15.97 -8.06 -4.80
C PRO A 63 15.21 -8.85 -5.89
N TYR A 64 14.47 -9.90 -5.52
CA TYR A 64 13.77 -10.77 -6.46
C TYR A 64 12.28 -10.42 -6.69
N ARG A 65 11.74 -9.34 -6.09
CA ARG A 65 10.34 -8.95 -6.28
C ARG A 65 10.20 -7.80 -7.28
N LYS A 66 9.25 -7.94 -8.22
CA LYS A 66 8.82 -6.85 -9.11
C LYS A 66 8.12 -5.69 -8.38
N SER A 67 7.63 -5.92 -7.16
CA SER A 67 7.02 -4.90 -6.31
C SER A 67 7.97 -4.43 -5.22
N ASN A 68 8.20 -3.11 -5.19
CA ASN A 68 9.16 -2.46 -4.27
C ASN A 68 8.55 -2.28 -2.88
N CYS A 69 7.22 -2.31 -2.79
CA CYS A 69 6.48 -2.11 -1.55
C CYS A 69 5.16 -2.90 -1.56
N THR A 70 4.52 -2.98 -0.39
CA THR A 70 3.19 -3.57 -0.22
C THR A 70 2.25 -2.55 0.42
N ILE A 71 1.04 -2.40 -0.11
CA ILE A 71 0.01 -1.55 0.51
C ILE A 71 -0.42 -2.20 1.83
N PHE A 72 -0.22 -1.48 2.94
CA PHE A 72 -0.59 -1.90 4.28
C PHE A 72 -1.97 -1.36 4.68
N LYS A 73 -2.26 -0.10 4.35
CA LYS A 73 -3.54 0.56 4.64
C LYS A 73 -3.86 1.63 3.60
N LEU A 74 -5.13 1.68 3.19
CA LEU A 74 -5.72 2.78 2.42
C LEU A 74 -6.54 3.67 3.36
N PHE A 75 -6.52 4.97 3.15
CA PHE A 75 -7.39 5.93 3.83
C PHE A 75 -8.60 6.27 2.96
N GLY A 76 -9.72 5.60 3.19
CA GLY A 76 -10.98 5.86 2.49
C GLY A 76 -12.18 5.58 3.39
#